data_AF-A0A7C0U0W9-F1
#
_entry.id   AF-A0A7C0U0W9-F1
#
_cell.length_a   1.000
_cell.length_b   1.000
_cell.length_c   1.000
_cell.angle_alpha   90.00
_cell.angle_beta   90.00
_cell.angle_gamma   90.00
#
_symmetry.space_group_name_H-M   'P 1'
#
loop_
_entity.id
_entity.type
_entity.pdbx_description
1 polymer ?
#
loop_
_entity_poly.entity_id
_entity_poly.type
_entity_poly.pdbx_seq_one_letter_code
_entity_poly.pdbx_strand_id
1 'polypeptide(L)'
;MSHRKRSTSEKLIKTLRSETAEKLFLAVLMIFAVAFFSGVTYSMATNNPISVIYLQGGVMRIFVWNMLMQTHAETIVVFIYYAMGFIGLLLYVRAVSRPSDPRTTKYMLFFSFLLLLLASLGLYNGFVEKFITPT
;
A
#
# COMPACT_ATOMS: atom_id res chain seq x y z
N MET A 1 -32.46 33.28 5.26
CA MET A 1 -31.05 32.81 5.31
C MET A 1 -30.87 31.29 5.09
N SER A 2 -31.89 30.53 4.64
CA SER A 2 -31.79 29.06 4.48
C SER A 2 -31.54 28.56 3.04
N HIS A 3 -31.81 29.37 2.01
CA HIS A 3 -31.61 28.96 0.60
C HIS A 3 -30.13 28.75 0.20
N ARG A 4 -29.21 29.48 0.83
CA ARG A 4 -27.77 29.43 0.47
C ARG A 4 -27.09 28.13 0.93
N LYS A 5 -27.54 27.53 2.03
CA LYS A 5 -27.03 26.22 2.53
C LYS A 5 -27.53 25.04 1.69
N ARG A 6 -28.72 25.14 1.10
CA ARG A 6 -29.28 24.10 0.22
C ARG A 6 -28.49 23.99 -1.09
N SER A 7 -28.11 25.14 -1.67
CA SER A 7 -27.31 25.21 -2.90
C SER A 7 -25.90 24.62 -2.75
N THR A 8 -25.23 24.84 -1.62
CA THR A 8 -23.90 24.24 -1.36
C THR A 8 -23.99 22.74 -1.09
N SER A 9 -25.02 22.28 -0.39
CA SER A 9 -25.27 20.85 -0.17
C SER A 9 -25.58 20.11 -1.47
N GLU A 10 -26.43 20.67 -2.34
CA GLU A 10 -26.73 20.08 -3.66
C GLU A 10 -25.52 20.07 -4.59
N LYS A 11 -24.68 21.12 -4.57
CA LYS A 11 -23.41 21.12 -5.32
C LYS A 11 -22.44 20.07 -4.81
N LEU A 12 -22.28 19.91 -3.49
CA LEU A 12 -21.47 18.84 -2.88
C LEU A 12 -21.96 17.45 -3.26
N ILE A 13 -23.28 17.23 -3.23
CA ILE A 13 -23.90 15.95 -3.63
C ILE A 13 -23.67 15.68 -5.12
N LYS A 14 -23.77 16.70 -5.98
CA LYS A 14 -23.54 16.55 -7.42
C LYS A 14 -22.07 16.31 -7.76
N THR A 15 -21.14 16.91 -7.00
CA THR A 15 -19.70 16.65 -7.10
C THR A 15 -19.34 15.25 -6.60
N LEU A 16 -19.92 14.79 -5.48
CA LEU A 16 -19.77 13.42 -4.95
C LEU A 16 -20.35 12.36 -5.89
N ARG A 17 -21.40 12.69 -6.65
CA ARG A 17 -22.01 11.81 -7.66
C ARG A 17 -21.25 11.80 -9.00
N SER A 18 -20.13 12.52 -9.11
CA SER A 18 -19.29 12.45 -10.32
C SER A 18 -18.41 11.21 -10.30
N GLU A 19 -18.24 10.58 -11.47
CA GLU A 19 -17.38 9.40 -11.67
C GLU A 19 -15.94 9.66 -11.20
N THR A 20 -15.49 10.93 -11.24
CA THR A 20 -14.18 11.36 -10.74
C THR A 20 -14.11 11.34 -9.21
N ALA A 21 -15.16 11.79 -8.52
CA ALA A 21 -15.19 11.75 -7.06
C ALA A 21 -15.25 10.31 -6.53
N GLU A 22 -15.96 9.42 -7.21
CA GLU A 22 -15.99 8.00 -6.88
C GLU A 22 -14.61 7.35 -7.05
N LYS A 23 -13.91 7.61 -8.17
CA LYS A 23 -12.54 7.13 -8.37
C LYS A 23 -11.56 7.67 -7.32
N LEU A 24 -11.67 8.95 -6.97
CA LEU A 24 -10.85 9.57 -5.94
C LEU A 24 -11.12 8.95 -4.57
N PHE A 25 -12.39 8.75 -4.22
CA PHE A 25 -12.81 8.13 -2.98
C PHE A 25 -12.26 6.69 -2.87
N LEU A 26 -12.40 5.89 -3.93
CA LEU A 26 -11.84 4.54 -3.98
C LEU A 26 -10.32 4.54 -3.87
N ALA A 27 -9.63 5.48 -4.52
CA ALA A 27 -8.17 5.60 -4.42
C ALA A 27 -7.74 5.92 -2.97
N VAL A 28 -8.41 6.87 -2.31
CA VAL A 28 -8.14 7.22 -0.91
C VAL A 28 -8.43 6.04 0.01
N LEU A 29 -9.58 5.37 -0.17
CA LEU A 29 -9.96 4.19 0.61
C LEU A 29 -8.92 3.08 0.48
N MET A 30 -8.39 2.86 -0.73
CA MET A 30 -7.35 1.87 -0.97
C MET A 30 -6.03 2.23 -0.31
N ILE A 31 -5.61 3.50 -0.33
CA ILE A 31 -4.44 3.97 0.42
C ILE A 31 -4.61 3.71 1.91
N PHE A 32 -5.79 4.02 2.46
CA PHE A 32 -6.11 3.73 3.86
C PHE A 32 -6.08 2.24 4.16
N ALA A 33 -6.64 1.39 3.29
CA ALA A 33 -6.61 -0.06 3.46
C ALA A 33 -5.17 -0.58 3.48
N VAL A 34 -4.35 -0.16 2.50
CA VAL A 34 -2.93 -0.56 2.41
C VAL A 34 -2.15 -0.11 3.65
N ALA A 35 -2.33 1.12 4.11
CA ALA A 35 -1.72 1.64 5.34
C ALA A 35 -2.18 0.88 6.59
N PHE A 36 -3.47 0.55 6.66
CA PHE A 36 -4.02 -0.21 7.79
C PHE A 36 -3.41 -1.61 7.85
N PHE A 37 -3.39 -2.33 6.73
CA PHE A 37 -2.84 -3.70 6.66
C PHE A 37 -1.32 -3.73 6.82
N SER A 38 -0.60 -2.65 6.53
CA SER A 38 0.86 -2.64 6.66
C SER A 38 1.37 -2.59 8.10
N GLY A 39 0.49 -2.44 9.10
CA GLY A 39 0.87 -2.39 10.51
C GLY A 39 0.99 -0.98 11.10
N VAL A 40 0.43 0.04 10.42
CA VAL A 40 0.36 1.41 10.96
C VAL A 40 -0.34 1.42 12.33
N THR A 41 -1.35 0.58 12.53
CA THR A 41 -2.03 0.44 13.82
C THR A 41 -1.09 0.01 14.94
N TYR A 42 -0.24 -0.99 14.72
CA TYR A 42 0.78 -1.40 15.69
C TYR A 42 1.75 -0.26 15.97
N SER A 43 2.25 0.40 14.91
CA SER A 43 3.16 1.54 15.04
C SER A 43 2.58 2.69 15.86
N MET A 44 1.28 2.95 15.78
CA MET A 44 0.63 4.02 16.55
C MET A 44 0.23 3.62 17.96
N ALA A 45 -0.05 2.33 18.20
CA ALA A 45 -0.58 1.84 19.47
C ALA A 45 0.49 1.26 20.41
N THR A 46 1.68 0.91 19.90
CA THR A 46 2.73 0.32 20.73
C THR A 46 3.30 1.30 21.75
N ASN A 47 3.49 0.84 22.99
CA ASN A 47 4.19 1.61 24.02
C ASN A 47 5.71 1.53 23.88
N ASN A 48 6.22 0.62 23.03
CA ASN A 48 7.64 0.41 22.79
C ASN A 48 7.92 0.55 21.28
N PRO A 49 8.01 1.77 20.74
CA PRO A 49 8.29 1.99 19.33
C PRO A 49 9.74 1.62 19.01
N ILE A 50 9.91 0.74 18.02
CA ILE A 50 11.23 0.36 17.49
C ILE A 50 11.34 0.93 16.08
N SER A 51 12.24 1.89 15.86
CA SER A 51 12.39 2.49 14.53
C SER A 51 13.05 1.53 13.55
N VAL A 52 14.25 1.04 13.90
CA VAL A 52 15.04 0.05 13.16
C VAL A 52 15.99 -0.65 14.15
N ILE A 53 16.49 -1.84 13.82
CA ILE A 53 17.43 -2.57 14.69
C ILE A 53 18.83 -2.54 14.07
N TYR A 54 19.84 -2.24 14.89
CA TYR A 54 21.25 -2.33 14.51
C TYR A 54 21.87 -3.55 15.19
N LEU A 55 22.45 -4.45 14.40
CA LEU A 55 23.16 -5.62 14.89
C LEU A 55 24.63 -5.31 15.17
N GLN A 56 25.29 -6.17 15.96
CA GLN A 56 26.74 -6.13 16.11
C GLN A 56 27.40 -6.29 14.72
N GLY A 57 28.36 -5.42 14.41
CA GLY A 57 28.93 -5.31 13.07
C GLY A 57 28.28 -4.23 12.18
N GLY A 58 27.33 -3.45 12.70
CA GLY A 58 26.77 -2.28 12.00
C GLY A 58 25.71 -2.60 10.95
N VAL A 59 25.27 -3.85 10.87
CA VAL A 59 24.22 -4.28 9.93
C VAL A 59 22.87 -3.78 10.42
N MET A 60 22.14 -3.09 9.54
CA MET A 60 20.76 -2.68 9.80
C MET A 60 19.81 -3.82 9.48
N ARG A 61 18.88 -4.07 10.39
CA ARG A 61 17.78 -5.02 10.20
C ARG A 61 16.45 -4.30 10.33
N ILE A 62 15.61 -4.50 9.31
CA ILE A 62 14.30 -3.88 9.20
C ILE A 62 13.25 -4.75 9.89
N PHE A 63 13.22 -6.05 9.58
CA PHE A 63 12.26 -7.01 10.13
C PHE A 63 12.74 -7.56 11.47
N VAL A 64 11.95 -7.39 12.53
CA VAL A 64 12.30 -7.94 13.85
C VAL A 64 12.06 -9.45 13.88
N TRP A 65 12.93 -10.21 14.55
CA TRP A 65 12.85 -11.67 14.70
C TRP A 65 11.77 -12.11 15.71
N ASN A 66 10.63 -11.42 15.72
CA ASN A 66 9.51 -11.70 16.57
C ASN A 66 8.21 -11.40 15.80
N MET A 67 7.33 -12.40 15.71
CA MET A 67 6.06 -12.28 14.99
C MET A 67 5.07 -11.30 15.64
N LEU A 68 5.22 -11.04 16.94
CA LEU A 68 4.34 -10.14 17.71
C LEU A 68 4.87 -8.70 17.75
N MET A 69 6.06 -8.45 17.22
CA MET A 69 6.63 -7.11 17.15
C MET A 69 6.80 -6.66 15.71
N GLN A 70 6.78 -5.35 15.51
CA GLN A 70 6.97 -4.72 14.21
C GLN A 70 7.73 -3.40 14.38
N THR A 71 8.71 -3.15 13.52
CA THR A 71 9.43 -1.87 13.50
C THR A 71 8.72 -0.83 12.63
N HIS A 72 9.00 0.46 12.83
CA HIS A 72 8.49 1.50 11.93
C HIS A 72 9.05 1.33 10.51
N ALA A 73 10.33 0.97 10.39
CA ALA A 73 10.93 0.66 9.10
C ALA A 73 10.21 -0.52 8.41
N GLU A 74 9.89 -1.58 9.15
CA GLU A 74 9.12 -2.73 8.65
C GLU A 74 7.75 -2.29 8.16
N THR A 75 7.05 -1.46 8.92
CA THR A 75 5.73 -0.91 8.54
C THR A 75 5.78 -0.18 7.20
N ILE A 76 6.81 0.66 6.99
CA ILE A 76 7.00 1.42 5.73
C ILE A 76 7.33 0.47 4.57
N VAL A 77 8.21 -0.50 4.79
CA VAL A 77 8.61 -1.46 3.76
C VAL A 77 7.42 -2.33 3.33
N VAL A 78 6.65 -2.87 4.28
CA VAL A 78 5.43 -3.64 3.99
C VAL A 78 4.39 -2.78 3.26
N PHE A 79 4.22 -1.51 3.66
CA PHE A 79 3.35 -0.57 2.97
C PHE A 79 3.74 -0.41 1.49
N ILE A 80 5.03 -0.22 1.20
CA ILE A 80 5.53 -0.07 -0.16
C ILE A 80 5.26 -1.35 -0.97
N TYR A 81 5.52 -2.54 -0.42
CA TYR A 81 5.25 -3.77 -1.14
C TYR A 81 3.75 -4.00 -1.40
N TYR A 82 2.87 -3.69 -0.45
CA TYR A 82 1.43 -3.74 -0.68
C TYR A 82 0.97 -2.72 -1.72
N ALA A 83 1.52 -1.50 -1.70
CA ALA A 83 1.24 -0.49 -2.72
C ALA A 83 1.70 -0.95 -4.11
N MET A 84 2.90 -1.53 -4.22
CA MET A 84 3.41 -2.11 -5.47
C MET A 84 2.50 -3.23 -5.98
N GLY A 85 2.12 -4.17 -5.11
CA GLY A 85 1.22 -5.26 -5.47
C GLY A 85 -0.13 -4.75 -5.95
N PHE A 86 -0.70 -3.77 -5.26
CA PHE A 86 -1.96 -3.13 -5.64
C PHE A 86 -1.88 -2.40 -6.98
N ILE A 87 -0.84 -1.57 -7.20
CA ILE A 87 -0.61 -0.89 -8.47
C ILE A 87 -0.41 -1.92 -9.60
N GLY A 88 0.30 -3.01 -9.33
CA GLY A 88 0.45 -4.12 -10.26
C GLY A 88 -0.90 -4.70 -10.69
N LEU A 89 -1.78 -5.02 -9.73
CA LEU A 89 -3.13 -5.50 -10.01
C LEU A 89 -3.97 -4.49 -10.80
N LEU A 90 -3.87 -3.19 -10.48
CA LEU A 90 -4.58 -2.15 -11.24
C LEU A 90 -4.10 -2.08 -12.70
N LEU A 91 -2.80 -2.21 -12.95
CA LEU A 91 -2.26 -2.27 -14.30
C LEU A 91 -2.77 -3.50 -15.05
N TYR A 92 -2.81 -4.67 -14.40
CA TYR A 92 -3.37 -5.89 -14.97
C TYR A 92 -4.83 -5.71 -15.38
N VAL A 93 -5.68 -5.28 -14.44
CA VAL A 93 -7.12 -5.11 -14.68
C VAL A 93 -7.35 -4.11 -15.80
N ARG A 94 -6.58 -3.01 -15.84
CA ARG A 94 -6.68 -2.02 -16.91
C ARG A 94 -6.27 -2.58 -18.26
N ALA A 95 -5.18 -3.35 -18.32
CA ALA A 95 -4.69 -3.96 -19.55
C ALA A 95 -5.69 -4.96 -20.15
N VAL A 96 -6.36 -5.75 -19.29
CA VAL A 96 -7.32 -6.78 -19.72
C VAL A 96 -8.72 -6.20 -20.01
N SER A 97 -9.19 -5.24 -19.22
CA SER A 97 -10.57 -4.73 -19.33
C SER A 97 -10.78 -3.70 -20.44
N ARG A 98 -9.74 -2.90 -20.75
CA ARG A 98 -9.78 -1.87 -21.77
C ARG A 98 -8.47 -1.91 -22.56
N PRO A 99 -8.27 -2.92 -23.42
CA PRO A 99 -7.06 -3.03 -24.20
C PRO A 99 -6.89 -1.77 -25.05
N SER A 100 -5.91 -0.96 -24.66
CA SER A 100 -5.37 0.12 -25.48
C SER A 100 -4.56 -0.45 -26.64
N ASP A 101 -3.84 0.39 -27.38
CA ASP A 101 -2.91 -0.04 -28.40
C ASP A 101 -2.07 -1.26 -27.97
N PRO A 102 -1.84 -2.25 -28.85
CA PRO A 102 -1.19 -3.51 -28.50
C PRO A 102 0.16 -3.34 -27.78
N ARG A 103 0.90 -2.29 -28.12
CA ARG A 103 2.18 -1.93 -27.47
C ARG A 103 1.97 -1.54 -26.01
N THR A 104 1.03 -0.64 -25.73
CA THR A 104 0.70 -0.16 -24.39
C THR A 104 0.23 -1.29 -23.49
N THR A 105 -0.66 -2.15 -24.02
CA THR A 105 -1.17 -3.32 -23.29
C THR A 105 -0.04 -4.29 -22.93
N LYS A 106 0.93 -4.53 -23.84
CA LYS A 106 2.11 -5.36 -23.56
C LYS A 106 2.95 -4.78 -22.41
N TYR A 107 3.23 -3.48 -22.43
CA TYR A 107 3.98 -2.84 -21.35
C TYR A 107 3.23 -2.87 -20.02
N MET A 108 1.93 -2.62 -20.01
CA MET A 108 1.11 -2.69 -18.79
C MET A 108 1.13 -4.08 -18.16
N LEU A 109 1.01 -5.15 -18.97
CA LEU A 109 1.10 -6.52 -18.47
C LEU A 109 2.50 -6.85 -17.95
N PHE A 110 3.56 -6.41 -18.65
CA PHE A 110 4.93 -6.62 -18.21
C PHE A 110 5.21 -5.94 -16.86
N PHE A 111 4.85 -4.65 -16.72
CA PHE A 111 5.04 -3.92 -15.47
C PHE A 111 4.13 -4.44 -14.35
N SER A 112 2.90 -4.83 -14.67
CA SER A 112 2.03 -5.51 -13.72
C SER A 112 2.69 -6.75 -13.15
N PHE A 113 3.21 -7.62 -14.02
CA PHE A 113 3.90 -8.84 -13.60
C PHE A 113 5.13 -8.51 -12.74
N LEU A 114 5.96 -7.56 -13.17
CA LEU A 114 7.17 -7.16 -12.45
C LEU A 114 6.84 -6.62 -11.05
N LEU A 115 5.84 -5.75 -10.92
CA LEU A 115 5.43 -5.19 -9.63
C LEU A 115 4.89 -6.26 -8.70
N LEU A 116 4.06 -7.18 -9.21
CA LEU A 116 3.54 -8.30 -8.43
C LEU A 116 4.66 -9.24 -7.97
N LEU A 117 5.61 -9.55 -8.85
CA LEU A 117 6.75 -10.39 -8.55
C LEU A 117 7.63 -9.76 -7.45
N LEU A 118 8.00 -8.49 -7.61
CA LEU A 118 8.83 -7.78 -6.64
C LEU A 118 8.12 -7.63 -5.28
N ALA A 119 6.82 -7.32 -5.28
CA ALA A 119 6.03 -7.28 -4.05
C ALA A 119 6.00 -8.65 -3.35
N SER A 120 5.77 -9.72 -4.11
CA SER A 120 5.71 -11.08 -3.56
C SER A 120 7.04 -11.52 -2.98
N LEU A 121 8.14 -11.31 -3.71
CA LEU A 121 9.50 -11.65 -3.25
C LEU A 121 9.90 -10.83 -2.02
N GLY A 122 9.59 -9.54 -2.02
CA GLY A 122 9.88 -8.65 -0.88
C GLY A 122 9.15 -9.04 0.40
N LEU A 123 7.84 -9.32 0.29
CA LEU A 123 7.02 -9.78 1.42
C LEU A 123 7.45 -11.16 1.91
N TYR A 124 7.75 -12.08 0.99
CA TYR A 124 8.23 -13.41 1.34
C TYR A 124 9.58 -13.34 2.07
N ASN A 125 10.52 -12.56 1.56
CA ASN A 125 11.82 -12.40 2.22
C ASN A 125 11.68 -11.75 3.60
N GLY A 126 10.87 -10.69 3.72
CA GLY A 126 10.58 -10.05 5.01
C GLY A 126 9.93 -11.01 6.03
N PHE A 127 9.04 -11.89 5.56
CA PHE A 127 8.46 -12.95 6.39
C PHE A 127 9.53 -13.95 6.85
N VAL A 128 10.39 -14.41 5.95
CA VAL A 128 11.49 -15.34 6.28
C VAL A 128 12.47 -14.72 7.27
N GLU A 129 12.81 -13.44 7.12
CA GLU A 129 13.70 -12.71 8.05
C GLU A 129 13.18 -12.71 9.49
N LYS A 130 11.87 -12.77 9.70
CA LYS A 130 11.29 -12.88 11.05
C LYS A 130 11.63 -14.20 11.76
N PHE A 131 11.99 -15.25 11.03
CA PHE A 131 12.38 -16.55 11.61
C PHE A 131 13.90 -16.70 11.77
N ILE A 132 14.69 -15.79 11.20
CA ILE A 132 16.15 -15.86 11.26
C ILE A 132 16.62 -15.09 12.47
N THR A 133 16.97 -15.78 13.55
CA THR A 133 17.59 -15.15 14.72
C THR A 133 19.02 -14.75 14.36
N PRO A 134 19.46 -13.51 14.64
CA PRO A 134 20.85 -13.13 14.41
C PRO A 134 21.75 -13.91 15.39
N THR A 135 22.69 -14.68 14.86
CA THR A 135 23.74 -15.38 15.61
C THR A 135 24.90 -14.45 15.93
#